data_AF-A0A3D1Z222-F1
#
_entry.id   AF-A0A3D1Z222-F1
#
_cell.length_a   1.000
_cell.length_b   1.000
_cell.length_c   1.000
_cell.angle_alpha   90.00
_cell.angle_beta   90.00
_cell.angle_gamma   90.00
#
_symmetry.space_group_name_H-M   'P 1'
#
loop_
_entity.id
_entity.type
_entity.pdbx_description
1 polymer ?
#
loop_
_entity_poly.entity_id
_entity_poly.type
_entity_poly.pdbx_seq_one_letter_code
_entity_poly.pdbx_strand_id
1 'polypeptide(L)'
;MELSIWLFRLQCQQQDTSSHNISELVSLIHSPPPQLWSESDPLSETHIKAITFWLDGCLQLFRYFDGLEHHQLASQYIQLAYARLQSITANPHTQVELRYWGAAYLDQLTVMMLEFCQRQPEWQQESYQLIELHIAFMTPLGELNMRNRDQSRL
;
A
#
# COMPACT_ATOMS: atom_id res chain seq x y z
N MET A 1 2.25 11.53 -17.36
CA MET A 1 3.18 10.48 -17.84
C MET A 1 2.37 9.22 -18.05
N GLU A 2 2.65 8.45 -19.11
CA GLU A 2 1.95 7.17 -19.36
C GLU A 2 2.29 6.13 -18.29
N LEU A 3 1.34 5.23 -17.99
CA LEU A 3 1.49 4.20 -16.96
C LEU A 3 2.71 3.29 -17.22
N SER A 4 2.89 2.86 -18.47
CA SER A 4 4.01 2.01 -18.87
C SER A 4 5.37 2.69 -18.71
N ILE A 5 5.47 3.98 -19.06
CA ILE A 5 6.70 4.76 -18.93
C ILE A 5 7.02 5.00 -17.46
N TRP A 6 6.02 5.38 -16.67
CA TRP A 6 6.17 5.54 -15.22
C TRP A 6 6.61 4.24 -14.55
N LEU A 7 5.97 3.12 -14.88
CA LEU A 7 6.29 1.80 -14.32
C LEU A 7 7.73 1.39 -14.66
N PHE A 8 8.14 1.58 -15.91
CA PHE A 8 9.50 1.29 -16.34
C PHE A 8 10.53 2.13 -15.54
N ARG A 9 10.29 3.43 -15.38
CA ARG A 9 11.16 4.31 -14.58
C ARG A 9 11.24 3.86 -13.13
N LEU A 10 10.10 3.54 -12.52
CA LEU A 10 10.04 3.07 -11.13
C LEU A 10 10.83 1.77 -10.96
N GLN A 11 10.69 0.82 -11.87
CA GLN A 11 11.45 -0.43 -11.87
C GLN A 11 12.96 -0.20 -11.98
N CYS A 12 13.39 0.66 -12.91
CA CYS A 12 14.81 1.01 -13.03
C CYS A 12 15.35 1.61 -11.73
N GLN A 13 14.58 2.49 -11.08
CA GLN A 13 14.98 3.12 -9.82
C GLN A 13 15.06 2.14 -8.64
N GLN A 14 14.18 1.15 -8.59
CA GLN A 14 14.20 0.15 -7.53
C GLN A 14 15.30 -0.91 -7.71
N GLN A 15 15.80 -1.08 -8.94
CA GLN A 15 16.93 -1.95 -9.25
C GLN A 15 18.29 -1.25 -9.06
N ASP A 16 18.31 0.08 -9.11
CA ASP A 16 19.52 0.87 -8.87
C ASP A 16 19.85 0.90 -7.37
N THR A 17 20.91 0.19 -6.99
CA THR A 17 21.37 0.10 -5.59
C THR A 17 22.16 1.34 -5.16
N SER A 18 22.39 2.30 -6.04
CA SER A 18 23.09 3.54 -5.71
C SER A 18 22.18 4.49 -4.92
N SER A 19 22.63 4.90 -3.73
CA SER A 19 21.90 5.80 -2.82
C SER A 19 21.63 7.20 -3.38
N HIS A 20 22.16 7.52 -4.56
CA HIS A 20 22.14 8.85 -5.15
C HIS A 20 20.77 9.25 -5.75
N ASN A 21 19.83 8.32 -5.90
CA ASN A 21 18.62 8.57 -6.69
C ASN A 21 17.31 8.54 -5.89
N ILE A 22 17.40 8.65 -4.55
CA ILE A 22 16.20 8.68 -3.68
C ILE A 22 15.22 9.79 -4.07
N SER A 23 15.72 10.93 -4.56
CA SER A 23 14.89 12.06 -4.99
C SER A 23 13.98 11.70 -6.17
N GLU A 24 14.45 10.86 -7.09
CA GLU A 24 13.64 10.39 -8.22
C GLU A 24 12.58 9.41 -7.74
N LEU A 25 12.92 8.48 -6.83
CA LEU A 25 11.94 7.58 -6.24
C LEU A 25 10.83 8.35 -5.49
N VAL A 26 11.21 9.35 -4.70
CA VAL A 26 10.26 10.27 -4.04
C VAL A 26 9.33 10.91 -5.08
N SER A 27 9.88 11.47 -6.16
CA SER A 27 9.09 12.08 -7.24
C SER A 27 8.10 11.10 -7.88
N LEU A 28 8.54 9.89 -8.18
CA LEU A 28 7.71 8.84 -8.80
C LEU A 28 6.59 8.36 -7.88
N ILE A 29 6.84 8.26 -6.57
CA ILE A 29 5.85 7.83 -5.57
C ILE A 29 4.80 8.91 -5.31
N HIS A 30 5.19 10.19 -5.28
CA HIS A 30 4.25 11.31 -5.08
C HIS A 30 3.49 11.72 -6.34
N SER A 31 4.00 11.35 -7.53
CA SER A 31 3.37 11.67 -8.83
C SER A 31 3.04 10.42 -9.67
N PRO A 32 2.27 9.45 -9.12
CA PRO A 32 1.82 8.31 -9.91
C PRO A 32 0.83 8.78 -10.99
N PRO A 33 0.83 8.15 -12.17
CA PRO A 33 -0.12 8.46 -13.23
C PRO A 33 -1.55 8.18 -12.75
N PRO A 34 -2.55 9.03 -13.05
CA PRO A 34 -3.94 8.80 -12.65
C PRO A 34 -4.49 7.43 -13.07
N GLN A 35 -3.99 6.91 -14.19
CA GLN A 35 -4.32 5.59 -14.74
C GLN A 35 -3.96 4.43 -13.81
N LEU A 36 -3.06 4.63 -12.85
CA LEU A 36 -2.71 3.64 -11.83
C LEU A 36 -3.91 3.34 -10.92
N TRP A 37 -4.70 4.37 -10.64
CA TRP A 37 -5.83 4.32 -9.71
C TRP A 37 -7.18 4.20 -10.41
N SER A 38 -7.22 4.42 -11.73
CA SER A 38 -8.43 4.23 -12.52
C SER A 38 -8.78 2.75 -12.60
N GLU A 39 -10.06 2.45 -12.46
CA GLU A 39 -10.61 1.14 -12.76
C GLU A 39 -10.35 0.82 -14.23
N SER A 40 -9.42 -0.11 -14.49
CA SER A 40 -9.28 -0.74 -15.80
C SER A 40 -10.18 -1.96 -15.80
N ASP A 41 -11.22 -1.97 -16.62
CA ASP A 41 -12.00 -3.16 -16.92
C ASP A 41 -11.58 -3.70 -18.30
N PRO A 42 -10.96 -4.89 -18.41
CA PRO A 42 -10.56 -5.80 -17.33
C PRO A 42 -9.26 -5.36 -16.62
N LEU A 43 -9.08 -5.79 -15.37
CA LEU A 43 -7.85 -5.59 -14.60
C LEU A 43 -6.68 -6.24 -15.34
N SER A 44 -5.81 -5.40 -15.87
CA SER A 44 -4.59 -5.89 -16.52
C SER A 44 -3.63 -6.39 -15.45
N GLU A 45 -2.92 -7.51 -15.71
CA GLU A 45 -1.77 -7.92 -14.89
C GLU A 45 -0.76 -6.78 -14.71
N THR A 46 -0.69 -5.88 -15.70
CA THR A 46 0.15 -4.68 -15.65
C THR A 46 -0.30 -3.68 -14.58
N HIS A 47 -1.61 -3.57 -14.32
CA HIS A 47 -2.16 -2.69 -13.28
C HIS A 47 -1.84 -3.19 -11.88
N ILE A 48 -2.07 -4.48 -11.60
CA ILE A 48 -1.68 -5.10 -10.32
C ILE A 48 -0.18 -4.92 -10.11
N LYS A 49 0.62 -5.27 -11.13
CA LYS A 49 2.07 -5.12 -11.09
C LYS A 49 2.46 -3.68 -10.78
N ALA A 50 1.83 -2.69 -11.42
CA ALA A 50 2.11 -1.28 -11.18
C ALA A 50 1.78 -0.85 -9.74
N ILE A 51 0.65 -1.31 -9.18
CA ILE A 51 0.28 -1.05 -7.79
C ILE A 51 1.30 -1.68 -6.84
N THR A 52 1.70 -2.94 -7.08
CA THR A 52 2.72 -3.63 -6.28
C THR A 52 4.04 -2.86 -6.28
N PHE A 53 4.54 -2.44 -7.45
CA PHE A 53 5.78 -1.66 -7.52
C PHE A 53 5.68 -0.30 -6.81
N TRP A 54 4.51 0.36 -6.87
CA TRP A 54 4.27 1.58 -6.11
C TRP A 54 4.33 1.34 -4.60
N LEU A 55 3.70 0.27 -4.11
CA LEU A 55 3.75 -0.12 -2.69
C LEU A 55 5.18 -0.43 -2.26
N ASP A 56 5.92 -1.21 -3.06
CA ASP A 56 7.31 -1.53 -2.80
C ASP A 56 8.19 -0.27 -2.71
N GLY A 57 7.92 0.72 -3.55
CA GLY A 57 8.63 2.00 -3.51
C GLY A 57 8.29 2.82 -2.27
N CYS A 58 7.04 2.81 -1.79
CA CYS A 58 6.68 3.39 -0.50
C CYS A 58 7.44 2.70 0.65
N LEU A 59 7.52 1.37 0.64
CA LEU A 59 8.24 0.60 1.65
C LEU A 59 9.77 0.83 1.57
N GLN A 60 10.30 1.04 0.38
CA GLN A 60 11.71 1.41 0.19
C GLN A 60 12.01 2.79 0.77
N LEU A 61 11.14 3.78 0.53
CA LEU A 61 11.26 5.12 1.14
C LEU A 61 11.11 5.06 2.66
N PHE A 62 10.16 4.27 3.17
CA PHE A 62 10.02 3.99 4.60
C PHE A 62 11.34 3.48 5.20
N ARG A 63 11.92 2.40 4.66
CA ARG A 63 13.19 1.84 5.15
C ARG A 63 14.35 2.83 5.03
N TYR A 64 14.41 3.59 3.95
CA TYR A 64 15.44 4.59 3.74
C TYR A 64 15.40 5.69 4.81
N PHE A 65 14.24 6.29 5.05
CA PHE A 65 14.11 7.35 6.05
C PHE A 65 14.18 6.83 7.48
N ASP A 66 13.73 5.60 7.75
CA ASP A 66 13.90 4.98 9.06
C ASP A 66 15.38 4.75 9.38
N GLY A 67 16.17 4.29 8.40
CA GLY A 67 17.63 4.13 8.54
C GLY A 67 18.39 5.45 8.72
N LEU A 68 17.78 6.59 8.40
CA LEU A 68 18.31 7.94 8.66
C LEU A 68 17.75 8.55 9.97
N GLU A 69 17.03 7.78 10.77
CA GLU A 69 16.38 8.24 12.02
C GLU A 69 15.33 9.34 11.78
N HIS A 70 14.84 9.50 10.54
CA HIS A 70 13.73 10.37 10.19
C HIS A 70 12.40 9.65 10.40
N HIS A 71 12.16 9.16 11.62
CA HIS A 71 11.07 8.23 11.91
C HIS A 71 9.69 8.81 11.54
N GLN A 72 9.44 10.10 11.78
CA GLN A 72 8.17 10.72 11.38
C GLN A 72 7.96 10.69 9.86
N LEU A 73 9.01 10.91 9.06
CA LEU A 73 8.89 10.87 7.61
C LEU A 73 8.76 9.41 7.11
N ALA A 74 9.47 8.49 7.74
CA ALA A 74 9.32 7.07 7.46
C ALA A 74 7.87 6.63 7.67
N SER A 75 7.28 6.97 8.82
CA SER A 75 5.90 6.61 9.18
C SER A 75 4.88 7.11 8.16
N GLN A 76 5.10 8.30 7.60
CA GLN A 76 4.24 8.87 6.56
C GLN A 76 4.22 8.01 5.28
N TYR A 77 5.32 7.38 4.89
CA TYR A 77 5.36 6.53 3.70
C TYR A 77 4.60 5.21 3.87
N ILE A 78 4.70 4.57 5.04
CA ILE A 78 3.93 3.36 5.30
C ILE A 78 2.44 3.66 5.48
N GLN A 79 2.10 4.81 6.09
CA GLN A 79 0.71 5.31 6.18
C GLN A 79 0.14 5.66 4.80
N LEU A 80 0.94 6.25 3.91
CA LEU A 80 0.57 6.53 2.53
C LEU A 80 0.21 5.24 1.78
N ALA A 81 1.06 4.21 1.90
CA ALA A 81 0.81 2.91 1.31
C ALA A 81 -0.50 2.30 1.83
N TYR A 82 -0.68 2.32 3.16
CA TYR A 82 -1.88 1.81 3.82
C TYR A 82 -3.15 2.51 3.32
N ALA A 83 -3.21 3.84 3.41
CA ALA A 83 -4.39 4.62 3.07
C ALA A 83 -4.80 4.43 1.59
N ARG A 84 -3.81 4.36 0.69
CA ARG A 84 -4.08 4.15 -0.73
C ARG A 84 -4.64 2.75 -0.99
N LEU A 85 -4.05 1.72 -0.40
CA LEU A 85 -4.49 0.35 -0.55
C LEU A 85 -5.86 0.11 0.10
N GLN A 86 -6.12 0.77 1.24
CA GLN A 86 -7.42 0.77 1.90
C GLN A 86 -8.49 1.33 0.97
N SER A 87 -8.22 2.44 0.27
CA SER A 87 -9.15 3.02 -0.71
C SER A 87 -9.49 2.05 -1.85
N ILE A 88 -8.52 1.29 -2.36
CA ILE A 88 -8.74 0.28 -3.41
C ILE A 88 -9.60 -0.87 -2.87
N THR A 89 -9.27 -1.34 -1.66
CA THR A 89 -9.95 -2.47 -1.02
C THR A 89 -11.40 -2.15 -0.65
N ALA A 90 -11.66 -0.90 -0.25
CA ALA A 90 -12.97 -0.40 0.13
C ALA A 90 -13.90 -0.15 -1.07
N ASN A 91 -13.36 0.07 -2.27
CA ASN A 91 -14.16 0.42 -3.43
C ASN A 91 -14.97 -0.79 -3.92
N PRO A 92 -16.32 -0.74 -3.91
CA PRO A 92 -17.17 -1.86 -4.33
C PRO A 92 -17.08 -2.18 -5.82
N HIS A 93 -16.62 -1.23 -6.64
CA HIS A 93 -16.42 -1.41 -8.08
C HIS A 93 -15.06 -2.04 -8.43
N THR A 94 -14.15 -2.13 -7.45
CA THR A 94 -12.89 -2.84 -7.62
C THR A 94 -13.15 -4.35 -7.68
N GLN A 95 -12.44 -5.03 -8.60
CA GLN A 95 -12.52 -6.47 -8.74
C GLN A 95 -12.30 -7.18 -7.41
N VAL A 96 -13.09 -8.22 -7.17
CA VAL A 96 -13.15 -8.93 -5.89
C VAL A 96 -11.78 -9.51 -5.52
N GLU A 97 -11.05 -10.05 -6.49
CA GLU A 97 -9.70 -10.59 -6.34
C GLU A 97 -8.71 -9.53 -5.85
N LEU A 98 -8.77 -8.32 -6.44
CA LEU A 98 -7.90 -7.21 -6.03
C LEU A 98 -8.26 -6.70 -4.64
N ARG A 99 -9.54 -6.71 -4.27
CA ARG A 99 -9.97 -6.37 -2.90
C ARG A 99 -9.48 -7.40 -1.89
N TYR A 100 -9.52 -8.69 -2.20
CA TYR A 100 -8.96 -9.74 -1.33
C TYR A 100 -7.44 -9.61 -1.18
N TRP A 101 -6.74 -9.40 -2.28
CA TRP A 101 -5.30 -9.17 -2.25
C TRP A 101 -4.96 -7.93 -1.42
N GLY A 102 -5.70 -6.84 -1.61
CA GLY A 102 -5.51 -5.59 -0.86
C GLY A 102 -5.75 -5.78 0.64
N ALA A 103 -6.80 -6.51 1.03
CA ALA A 103 -7.05 -6.85 2.42
C ALA A 103 -5.88 -7.63 3.06
N ALA A 104 -5.39 -8.68 2.39
CA ALA A 104 -4.25 -9.46 2.87
C ALA A 104 -2.96 -8.63 2.98
N TYR A 105 -2.77 -7.67 2.07
CA TYR A 105 -1.60 -6.79 2.10
C TYR A 105 -1.75 -5.70 3.19
N LEU A 106 -2.96 -5.22 3.50
CA LEU A 106 -3.21 -4.34 4.64
C LEU A 106 -2.87 -4.99 5.98
N ASP A 107 -3.10 -6.30 6.14
CA ASP A 107 -2.67 -7.05 7.33
C ASP A 107 -1.14 -6.94 7.50
N GLN A 108 -0.39 -7.14 6.42
CA GLN A 108 1.08 -7.05 6.42
C GLN A 108 1.56 -5.64 6.76
N LEU A 109 0.95 -4.61 6.16
CA LEU A 109 1.28 -3.21 6.46
C LEU A 109 0.98 -2.86 7.93
N THR A 110 -0.12 -3.36 8.49
CA THR A 110 -0.48 -3.15 9.89
C THR A 110 0.58 -3.73 10.81
N VAL A 111 1.01 -4.98 10.57
CA VAL A 111 2.08 -5.60 11.36
C VAL A 111 3.36 -4.77 11.31
N MET A 112 3.79 -4.35 10.10
CA MET A 112 5.00 -3.54 9.94
C MET A 112 4.90 -2.17 10.64
N MET A 113 3.72 -1.53 10.61
CA MET A 113 3.47 -0.30 11.35
C MET A 113 3.51 -0.52 12.86
N LEU A 114 2.97 -1.63 13.37
CA LEU A 114 3.02 -1.95 14.81
C LEU A 114 4.45 -2.23 15.27
N GLU A 115 5.22 -3.00 14.53
CA GLU A 115 6.63 -3.25 14.82
C GLU A 115 7.44 -1.95 14.84
N PHE A 116 7.12 -1.03 13.93
CA PHE A 116 7.71 0.29 13.91
C PHE A 116 7.33 1.14 15.13
N CYS A 117 6.04 1.18 15.50
CA CYS A 117 5.58 1.86 16.71
C CYS A 117 6.21 1.28 17.99
N GLN A 118 6.39 -0.03 18.08
CA GLN A 118 6.97 -0.68 19.26
C GLN A 118 8.44 -0.31 19.51
N ARG A 119 9.17 0.15 18.49
CA ARG A 119 10.55 0.62 18.65
C ARG A 119 10.65 1.99 19.33
N GLN A 120 9.56 2.74 19.38
CA GLN A 120 9.51 4.11 19.90
C GLN A 120 8.44 4.25 20.99
N PRO A 121 8.80 4.42 22.28
CA PRO A 121 7.84 4.48 23.39
C PRO A 121 6.75 5.56 23.23
N GLU A 122 7.08 6.68 22.59
CA GLU A 122 6.18 7.78 22.31
C GLU A 122 5.01 7.42 21.38
N TRP A 123 5.11 6.30 20.64
CA TRP A 123 4.12 5.88 19.65
C TRP A 123 3.20 4.77 20.10
N GLN A 124 3.16 4.56 21.42
CA GLN A 124 2.28 3.56 22.01
C GLN A 124 0.81 3.88 21.71
N GLN A 125 0.41 5.15 21.78
CA GLN A 125 -0.97 5.56 21.50
C GLN A 125 -1.35 5.34 20.04
N GLU A 126 -0.46 5.70 19.11
CA GLU A 126 -0.61 5.51 17.67
C GLU A 126 -0.75 4.02 17.32
N SER A 127 -0.02 3.14 18.03
CA SER A 127 -0.16 1.69 17.85
C SER A 127 -1.55 1.18 18.20
N TYR A 128 -2.17 1.69 19.28
CA TYR A 128 -3.54 1.32 19.65
C TYR A 128 -4.55 1.82 18.62
N GLN A 129 -4.42 3.07 18.19
CA GLN A 129 -5.31 3.66 17.18
C GLN A 129 -5.23 2.89 15.86
N LEU A 130 -4.03 2.46 15.47
CA LEU A 130 -3.85 1.64 14.27
C LEU A 130 -4.62 0.32 14.35
N ILE A 131 -4.54 -0.39 15.49
CA ILE A 131 -5.25 -1.64 15.71
C ILE A 131 -6.75 -1.42 15.60
N GLU A 132 -7.28 -0.40 16.28
CA GLU A 132 -8.71 -0.10 16.26
C GLU A 132 -9.21 0.22 14.85
N LEU A 133 -8.49 1.07 14.10
CA LEU A 133 -8.83 1.43 12.73
C LEU A 133 -8.80 0.21 11.79
N HIS A 134 -7.77 -0.63 11.92
CA HIS A 134 -7.63 -1.81 11.09
C HIS A 134 -8.73 -2.84 11.39
N ILE A 135 -9.04 -3.11 12.65
CA ILE A 135 -10.17 -3.99 13.02
C ILE A 135 -11.48 -3.44 12.48
N ALA A 136 -11.76 -2.15 12.72
CA ALA A 136 -13.00 -1.51 12.25
C ALA A 136 -13.17 -1.60 10.73
N PHE A 137 -12.06 -1.54 9.98
CA PHE A 137 -12.08 -1.71 8.52
C PHE A 137 -12.25 -3.16 8.07
N MET A 138 -11.52 -4.10 8.68
CA MET A 138 -11.46 -5.48 8.23
C MET A 138 -12.69 -6.30 8.62
N THR A 139 -13.36 -5.99 9.74
CA THR A 139 -14.53 -6.74 10.22
C THR A 139 -15.68 -6.76 9.20
N PRO A 140 -16.19 -5.61 8.68
CA PRO A 140 -17.25 -5.63 7.68
C PRO A 140 -16.83 -6.30 6.38
N LEU A 141 -15.55 -6.15 5.99
CA LEU A 141 -15.01 -6.77 4.78
C LEU A 141 -15.03 -8.31 4.89
N GLY A 142 -14.66 -8.86 6.05
CA GLY A 142 -14.75 -10.28 6.34
C GLY A 142 -16.18 -10.82 6.26
N GLU A 143 -17.16 -10.08 6.79
CA GLU A 143 -18.58 -10.46 6.73
C GLU A 143 -19.12 -10.48 5.29
N LEU A 144 -18.78 -9.47 4.47
CA LEU A 144 -19.16 -9.42 3.06
C LEU A 144 -18.59 -10.59 2.27
N ASN A 145 -17.32 -10.93 2.54
CA ASN A 145 -16.63 -12.04 1.89
C ASN A 145 -17.22 -13.40 2.25
N MET A 146 -17.67 -13.60 3.50
CA MET A 146 -18.39 -14.81 3.91
C MET A 146 -19.75 -14.93 3.22
N ARG A 147 -20.54 -13.86 3.16
CA ARG A 147 -21.87 -13.86 2.51
C ARG A 147 -21.82 -14.15 1.01
N ASN A 148 -20.85 -13.61 0.29
CA ASN A 148 -20.70 -13.86 -1.15
C ASN A 148 -20.35 -15.32 -1.48
N ARG A 149 -19.60 -16.02 -0.61
CA ARG A 149 -19.28 -17.44 -0.77
C ARG A 149 -20.49 -18.36 -0.59
N ASP A 150 -21.43 -17.99 0.27
CA ASP A 150 -22.64 -18.77 0.51
C ASP A 150 -23.65 -18.62 -0.65
N GLN A 151 -23.69 -17.45 -1.29
CA GLN A 151 -24.55 -17.20 -2.46
C GLN A 151 -24.06 -17.84 -3.76
N SER A 152 -22.75 -18.06 -3.90
CA SER A 152 -22.15 -18.72 -5.08
C SER A 152 -22.14 -20.25 -5.02
N ARG A 153 -22.71 -20.83 -3.95
CA ARG A 153 -22.90 -22.28 -3.74
C ARG A 153 -24.35 -22.75 -3.92
N LEU A 154 -25.25 -21.85 -4.33
CA LEU A 154 -26.66 -22.10 -4.64
C LEU A 154 -26.90 -21.93 -6.15
#